data_AF-A0A0J8BF29-F1
#
_entry.id   AF-A0A0J8BF29-F1
#
_cell.length_a   1.000
_cell.length_b   1.000
_cell.length_c   1.000
_cell.angle_alpha   90.00
_cell.angle_beta   90.00
_cell.angle_gamma   90.00
#
_symmetry.space_group_name_H-M   'P 1'
#
loop_
_entity.id
_entity.type
_entity.pdbx_description
1 polymer ?
#
loop_
_entity_poly.entity_id
_entity_poly.type
_entity_poly.pdbx_seq_one_letter_code
_entity_poly.pdbx_strand_id
1 'polypeptide(L)'
;MGFTRDSLSNSHQTHNLDKEFLSAPIKSTVDKFQLIPEFLKMRGLVKEHLDSYNYFMNTGIKKIVRVNSEIRSSVDREIYLKFKDVKVGEPSVVLDGVAEKIKPHSCRLSNMTWALDYEEAIIFRNGRKPDGAMPRGGRRPTGRELLFPEKKQ
;
A
#
# COMPACT_ATOMS: atom_id res chain seq x y z
N MET A 1 34.90 -7.19 52.25
CA MET A 1 35.00 -7.75 50.88
C MET A 1 33.69 -8.44 50.56
N GLY A 2 32.94 -7.96 49.55
CA GLY A 2 31.70 -8.57 49.06
C GLY A 2 30.54 -7.58 48.90
N PHE A 3 30.41 -6.99 47.71
CA PHE A 3 29.37 -6.03 47.31
C PHE A 3 28.10 -6.72 46.75
N THR A 4 26.95 -6.18 47.17
CA THR A 4 25.58 -6.01 46.60
C THR A 4 24.98 -6.94 45.54
N ARG A 5 23.65 -7.15 45.68
CA ARG A 5 22.70 -7.08 44.55
C ARG A 5 21.32 -6.62 45.02
N ASP A 6 20.90 -5.48 44.47
CA ASP A 6 19.76 -4.68 44.85
C ASP A 6 18.41 -5.22 44.35
N SER A 7 17.38 -4.76 45.07
CA SER A 7 15.94 -4.77 44.80
C SER A 7 15.53 -4.47 43.36
N LEU A 8 14.60 -5.28 42.82
CA LEU A 8 13.79 -4.96 41.65
C LEU A 8 12.31 -4.85 42.06
N SER A 9 11.88 -3.62 42.37
CA SER A 9 10.47 -3.25 42.31
C SER A 9 10.16 -2.85 40.87
N ASN A 10 9.22 -3.56 40.24
CA ASN A 10 8.79 -3.28 38.88
C ASN A 10 7.66 -2.23 38.93
N SER A 11 8.01 -0.96 38.77
CA SER A 11 7.03 0.13 38.66
C SER A 11 6.64 0.34 37.19
N HIS A 12 5.43 -0.08 36.82
CA HIS A 12 4.73 0.49 35.66
C HIS A 12 4.42 1.96 35.96
N GLN A 13 5.27 2.88 35.51
CA GLN A 13 4.97 4.30 35.53
C GLN A 13 4.01 4.63 34.39
N THR A 14 2.71 4.55 34.67
CA THR A 14 1.70 5.28 33.88
C THR A 14 1.90 6.76 34.12
N HIS A 15 2.48 7.47 33.15
CA HIS A 15 2.62 8.91 33.20
C HIS A 15 1.22 9.54 33.03
N ASN A 16 0.54 9.77 34.16
CA ASN A 16 -0.76 10.44 34.22
C ASN A 16 -0.50 11.93 33.97
N LEU A 17 -0.67 12.37 32.72
CA LEU A 17 -0.56 13.79 32.36
C LEU A 17 -1.88 14.48 32.71
N ASP A 18 -1.83 15.41 33.67
CA ASP A 18 -3.00 16.16 34.12
C ASP A 18 -3.60 16.96 32.95
N LYS A 19 -4.76 16.50 32.45
CA LYS A 19 -5.45 17.10 31.30
C LYS A 19 -5.81 18.57 31.54
N GLU A 20 -6.05 18.93 32.79
CA GLU A 20 -6.35 20.30 33.21
C GLU A 20 -5.16 21.24 32.96
N PHE A 21 -3.93 20.79 33.23
CA PHE A 21 -2.71 21.54 32.97
C PHE A 21 -2.45 21.75 31.47
N LEU A 22 -2.77 20.74 30.65
CA LEU A 22 -2.64 20.80 29.18
C LEU A 22 -3.68 21.71 28.52
N SER A 23 -4.83 21.93 29.17
CA SER A 23 -5.90 22.81 28.71
C SER A 23 -5.75 24.27 29.15
N ALA A 24 -4.78 24.54 30.05
CA ALA A 24 -4.55 25.88 30.56
C ALA A 24 -4.06 26.83 29.46
N PRO A 25 -4.45 28.12 29.49
CA PRO A 25 -3.99 29.11 28.51
C PRO A 25 -2.46 29.25 28.51
N ILE A 26 -1.85 29.16 27.33
CA ILE A 26 -0.40 29.28 27.17
C ILE A 26 0.03 30.73 27.44
N LYS A 27 0.98 30.90 28.35
CA LYS A 27 1.41 32.21 28.90
C LYS A 27 2.13 33.10 27.88
N SER A 28 2.91 32.53 26.95
CA SER A 28 3.67 33.27 25.95
C SER A 28 3.55 32.69 24.54
N THR A 29 3.79 33.50 23.50
CA THR A 29 3.80 33.03 22.11
C THR A 29 5.02 32.14 21.80
N VAL A 30 6.13 32.31 22.52
CA VAL A 30 7.36 31.52 22.39
C VAL A 30 7.12 30.05 22.77
N ASP A 31 6.30 29.81 23.80
CA ASP A 31 5.96 28.45 24.26
C ASP A 31 5.13 27.67 23.22
N LYS A 32 4.39 28.36 22.34
CA LYS A 32 3.61 27.71 21.27
C LYS A 32 4.49 27.03 20.23
N PHE A 33 5.69 27.58 19.96
CA PHE A 33 6.61 27.00 18.97
C PHE A 33 7.20 25.66 19.43
N GLN A 34 7.23 25.39 20.74
CA GLN A 34 7.66 24.10 21.29
C GLN A 34 6.70 22.95 20.92
N LEU A 35 5.45 23.26 20.55
CA LEU A 35 4.47 22.26 20.12
C LEU A 35 4.73 21.74 18.70
N ILE A 36 5.39 22.53 17.85
CA ILE A 36 5.66 22.17 16.46
C ILE A 36 6.56 20.93 16.35
N PRO A 37 7.72 20.84 17.02
CA PRO A 37 8.55 19.64 16.94
C PRO A 37 7.84 18.39 17.49
N GLU A 38 7.02 18.52 18.55
CA GLU A 38 6.25 17.40 19.08
C GLU A 38 5.11 16.97 18.13
N PHE A 39 4.41 17.94 17.52
CA PHE A 39 3.42 17.67 16.48
C PHE A 39 4.03 16.98 15.27
N LEU A 40 5.20 17.43 14.81
CA LEU A 40 5.93 16.83 13.69
C LEU A 40 6.44 15.42 14.02
N LYS A 41 6.80 15.12 15.27
CA LYS A 41 7.13 13.73 15.67
C LYS A 41 5.92 12.81 15.60
N MET A 42 4.73 13.27 16.00
CA MET A 42 3.51 12.43 16.01
C MET A 42 2.87 12.28 14.62
N ARG A 43 2.74 13.40 13.90
CA ARG A 43 2.03 13.48 12.63
C ARG A 43 2.95 13.43 11.44
N GLY A 44 4.22 13.81 11.54
CA GLY A 44 5.13 13.87 10.39
C GLY A 44 4.75 14.94 9.35
N LEU A 45 5.71 15.39 8.56
CA LEU A 45 5.46 16.40 7.52
C LEU A 45 4.79 15.81 6.27
N VAL A 46 5.06 14.54 5.96
CA VAL A 46 4.66 13.88 4.70
C VAL A 46 3.65 12.75 4.94
N LYS A 47 3.14 12.61 6.17
CA LYS A 47 2.32 11.47 6.56
C LYS A 47 0.99 11.42 5.84
N GLU A 48 0.37 12.57 5.54
CA GLU A 48 -0.88 12.61 4.78
C GLU A 48 -0.74 11.95 3.39
N HIS A 49 0.34 12.26 2.68
CA HIS A 49 0.64 11.66 1.39
C HIS A 49 0.90 10.15 1.50
N LEU A 50 1.61 9.72 2.55
CA LEU A 50 1.90 8.31 2.77
C LEU A 50 0.64 7.52 3.18
N ASP A 51 -0.18 8.10 4.05
CA ASP A 51 -1.40 7.48 4.57
C ASP A 51 -2.45 7.34 3.47
N SER A 52 -2.65 8.38 2.64
CA SER A 52 -3.56 8.31 1.50
C SER A 52 -3.11 7.28 0.45
N TYR A 53 -1.81 7.22 0.15
CA TYR A 53 -1.24 6.22 -0.76
C TYR A 53 -1.39 4.80 -0.20
N ASN A 54 -1.04 4.58 1.07
CA ASN A 54 -1.18 3.28 1.74
C ASN A 54 -2.64 2.82 1.79
N TYR A 55 -3.57 3.73 2.06
CA TYR A 55 -4.99 3.43 2.02
C TYR A 55 -5.44 3.05 0.60
N PHE A 56 -5.01 3.79 -0.42
CA PHE A 56 -5.31 3.48 -1.82
C PHE A 56 -4.79 2.10 -2.21
N MET A 57 -3.52 1.80 -1.93
CA MET A 57 -2.89 0.52 -2.29
C MET A 57 -3.50 -0.67 -1.55
N ASN A 58 -3.82 -0.52 -0.26
CA ASN A 58 -4.32 -1.63 0.54
C ASN A 58 -5.84 -1.85 0.39
N THR A 59 -6.60 -0.76 0.22
CA THR A 59 -8.06 -0.77 0.28
C THR A 59 -8.71 -0.17 -0.96
N GLY A 60 -8.25 1.00 -1.42
CA GLY A 60 -8.85 1.72 -2.54
C GLY A 60 -8.91 0.91 -3.82
N ILE A 61 -7.77 0.35 -4.24
CA ILE A 61 -7.67 -0.45 -5.47
C ILE A 61 -8.58 -1.68 -5.44
N LYS A 62 -8.67 -2.36 -4.30
CA LYS A 62 -9.54 -3.54 -4.12
C LYS A 62 -11.02 -3.15 -4.24
N LYS A 63 -11.42 -1.98 -3.73
CA LYS A 63 -12.79 -1.48 -3.89
C LYS A 63 -13.10 -1.20 -5.37
N ILE A 64 -12.18 -0.59 -6.12
CA ILE A 64 -12.34 -0.31 -7.54
C ILE A 64 -12.52 -1.60 -8.36
N VAL A 65 -11.67 -2.60 -8.11
CA VAL A 65 -11.73 -3.91 -8.78
C VAL A 65 -13.03 -4.64 -8.46
N ARG A 66 -13.53 -4.56 -7.22
CA ARG A 66 -14.81 -5.20 -6.84
C ARG A 66 -16.00 -4.61 -7.58
N VAL A 67 -16.04 -3.29 -7.75
CA VAL A 67 -17.13 -2.61 -8.48
C VAL A 67 -17.12 -3.00 -9.96
N ASN A 68 -15.93 -3.17 -10.55
CA ASN A 68 -15.75 -3.51 -11.96
C ASN A 68 -15.34 -4.98 -12.16
N SER A 69 -15.89 -5.88 -11.34
CA SER A 69 -15.38 -7.26 -11.24
C SER A 69 -15.63 -8.14 -12.46
N GLU A 70 -16.47 -7.74 -13.41
CA GLU A 70 -16.84 -8.57 -14.56
C GLU A 70 -16.90 -7.76 -15.86
N ILE A 71 -16.15 -8.24 -16.87
CA ILE A 71 -16.22 -7.73 -18.25
C ILE A 71 -16.79 -8.85 -19.11
N ARG A 72 -17.88 -8.57 -19.83
CA ARG A 72 -18.55 -9.54 -20.72
C ARG A 72 -18.26 -9.22 -22.18
N SER A 73 -18.15 -10.25 -23.01
CA SER A 73 -18.13 -10.07 -24.46
C SER A 73 -19.48 -9.53 -24.95
N SER A 74 -19.44 -8.68 -25.98
CA SER A 74 -20.64 -8.18 -26.66
C SER A 74 -21.26 -9.23 -27.60
N VAL A 75 -20.46 -10.18 -28.08
CA VAL A 75 -20.85 -11.22 -29.04
C VAL A 75 -21.42 -12.44 -28.32
N ASP A 76 -20.66 -12.98 -27.37
CA ASP A 76 -21.01 -14.23 -26.67
C ASP A 76 -21.16 -14.01 -25.16
N ARG A 77 -22.38 -14.18 -24.63
CA ARG A 77 -22.67 -13.96 -23.21
C ARG A 77 -22.00 -14.98 -22.27
N GLU A 78 -21.61 -16.14 -22.79
CA GLU A 78 -20.91 -17.17 -22.01
C GLU A 78 -19.44 -16.82 -21.76
N ILE A 79 -18.88 -15.89 -22.56
CA ILE A 79 -17.50 -15.44 -22.45
C ILE A 79 -17.44 -14.20 -21.57
N TYR A 80 -16.90 -14.38 -20.37
CA TYR A 80 -16.66 -13.30 -19.43
C TYR A 80 -15.32 -13.43 -18.71
N LEU A 81 -14.75 -12.27 -18.40
CA LEU A 81 -13.56 -12.08 -17.59
C LEU A 81 -14.01 -11.62 -16.21
N LYS A 82 -13.64 -12.37 -15.16
CA LYS A 82 -13.94 -12.01 -13.77
C LYS A 82 -12.66 -11.75 -12.97
N PHE A 83 -12.53 -10.54 -12.45
CA PHE A 83 -11.48 -10.15 -11.50
C PHE A 83 -11.86 -10.60 -10.09
N LYS A 84 -11.02 -11.41 -9.45
CA LYS A 84 -11.23 -11.86 -8.06
C LYS A 84 -10.54 -10.96 -7.04
N ASP A 85 -9.25 -10.75 -7.23
CA ASP A 85 -8.40 -10.02 -6.29
C ASP A 85 -7.21 -9.42 -7.04
N VAL A 86 -6.65 -8.36 -6.47
CA VAL A 86 -5.47 -7.64 -6.98
C VAL A 86 -4.38 -7.66 -5.91
N LYS A 87 -3.18 -8.05 -6.32
CA LYS A 87 -1.99 -8.07 -5.47
C LYS A 87 -0.92 -7.18 -6.08
N VAL A 88 -0.27 -6.43 -5.21
CA VAL A 88 0.78 -5.49 -5.55
C VAL A 88 2.12 -6.18 -5.29
N GLY A 89 2.97 -6.29 -6.31
CA GLY A 89 4.29 -6.89 -6.22
C GLY A 89 5.35 -5.93 -5.68
N GLU A 90 6.60 -6.40 -5.66
CA GLU A 90 7.74 -5.54 -5.35
C GLU A 90 8.21 -4.77 -6.59
N PRO A 91 8.84 -3.60 -6.42
CA PRO A 91 9.41 -2.84 -7.53
C PRO A 91 10.51 -3.62 -8.25
N SER A 92 10.28 -3.95 -9.51
CA SER A 92 11.22 -4.68 -10.36
C SER A 92 11.20 -4.21 -11.81
N VAL A 93 12.34 -4.37 -12.48
CA VAL A 93 12.48 -4.17 -13.92
C VAL A 93 12.89 -5.48 -14.57
N VAL A 94 12.37 -5.75 -15.76
CA VAL A 94 12.80 -6.91 -16.56
C VAL A 94 13.95 -6.45 -17.45
N LEU A 95 15.15 -6.93 -17.17
CA LEU A 95 16.36 -6.74 -17.97
C LEU A 95 16.75 -8.09 -18.55
N ASP A 96 16.86 -8.18 -19.87
CA ASP A 96 17.25 -9.42 -20.59
C ASP A 96 16.46 -10.68 -20.17
N GLY A 97 15.18 -10.50 -19.86
CA GLY A 97 14.28 -11.58 -19.45
C GLY A 97 14.36 -11.96 -17.97
N VAL A 98 15.21 -11.32 -17.18
CA VAL A 98 15.35 -11.53 -15.73
C VAL A 98 14.72 -10.35 -14.98
N ALA A 99 13.90 -10.65 -13.98
CA ALA A 99 13.32 -9.63 -13.10
C ALA A 99 14.30 -9.24 -12.00
N GLU A 100 14.79 -8.01 -12.04
CA GLU A 100 15.70 -7.45 -11.03
C GLU A 100 14.97 -6.44 -10.15
N LYS A 101 15.27 -6.46 -8.84
CA LYS A 101 14.71 -5.52 -7.88
C LYS A 101 15.39 -4.16 -8.03
N ILE A 102 14.59 -3.10 -8.08
CA ILE A 102 15.09 -1.74 -8.31
C ILE A 102 14.95 -0.85 -7.07
N LYS A 103 16.00 -0.07 -6.80
CA LYS A 103 15.98 0.98 -5.76
C LYS A 103 15.62 2.32 -6.40
N PRO A 104 14.91 3.21 -5.68
CA PRO A 104 14.56 4.54 -6.19
C PRO A 104 15.77 5.38 -6.64
N HIS A 105 16.94 5.18 -6.01
CA HIS A 105 18.16 5.89 -6.38
C HIS A 105 18.67 5.47 -7.77
N SER A 106 18.69 4.16 -8.06
CA SER A 106 19.08 3.64 -9.38
C SER A 106 18.16 4.15 -10.49
N CYS A 107 16.85 4.20 -10.23
CA CYS A 107 15.86 4.77 -11.15
C CYS A 107 16.14 6.23 -11.51
N ARG A 108 16.52 7.05 -10.52
CA ARG A 108 16.89 8.45 -10.74
C ARG A 108 18.15 8.62 -11.59
N LEU A 109 19.13 7.72 -11.44
CA LEU A 109 20.39 7.77 -12.21
C LEU A 109 20.20 7.32 -13.66
N SER A 110 19.38 6.29 -13.87
CA SER A 110 19.19 5.67 -15.20
C SER A 110 17.98 6.20 -15.96
N ASN A 111 17.34 7.28 -15.47
CA ASN A 111 16.10 7.83 -16.01
C ASN A 111 14.99 6.78 -16.22
N MET A 112 14.89 5.84 -15.28
CA MET A 112 13.88 4.76 -15.28
C MET A 112 12.77 5.07 -14.26
N THR A 113 11.57 4.55 -14.50
CA THR A 113 10.46 4.67 -13.55
C THR A 113 10.58 3.61 -12.45
N TRP A 114 10.51 4.03 -11.19
CA TRP A 114 10.37 3.12 -10.05
C TRP A 114 8.94 2.61 -9.99
N ALA A 115 8.70 1.49 -10.66
CA ALA A 115 7.39 0.86 -10.76
C ALA A 115 7.45 -0.59 -10.26
N LEU A 116 6.28 -1.10 -9.93
CA LEU A 116 6.04 -2.47 -9.51
C LEU A 116 5.01 -3.10 -10.45
N ASP A 117 5.01 -4.42 -10.50
CA ASP A 117 4.00 -5.15 -11.25
C ASP A 117 2.80 -5.50 -10.32
N TYR A 118 1.59 -5.52 -10.88
CA TYR A 118 0.41 -6.02 -10.19
C TYR A 118 0.00 -7.39 -10.75
N GLU A 119 -0.46 -8.27 -9.86
CA GLU A 119 -1.00 -9.57 -10.20
C GLU A 119 -2.51 -9.59 -9.95
N GLU A 120 -3.28 -9.94 -10.99
CA GLU A 120 -4.73 -10.08 -10.89
C GLU A 120 -5.15 -11.55 -11.05
N ALA A 121 -6.05 -12.00 -10.17
CA ALA A 121 -6.67 -13.31 -10.32
C ALA A 121 -7.86 -13.22 -11.28
N ILE A 122 -7.64 -13.64 -12.52
CA ILE A 122 -8.63 -13.61 -13.60
C ILE A 122 -9.25 -15.00 -13.81
N ILE A 123 -10.57 -15.07 -13.92
CA ILE A 123 -11.27 -16.27 -14.42
C ILE A 123 -11.88 -15.95 -15.78
N PHE A 124 -11.56 -16.78 -16.77
CA PHE A 124 -12.29 -16.88 -18.03
C PHE A 124 -13.25 -18.06 -17.96
N ARG A 125 -14.48 -17.88 -18.43
CA ARG A 125 -15.34 -19.01 -18.79
C ARG A 125 -15.57 -19.01 -20.29
N ASN A 126 -15.26 -20.14 -20.91
CA ASN A 126 -15.97 -20.63 -22.09
C ASN A 126 -15.95 -22.16 -21.99
N GLY A 127 -17.09 -22.77 -21.66
CA GLY A 127 -17.31 -24.23 -21.71
C GLY A 127 -16.54 -25.18 -20.76
N ARG A 128 -15.38 -24.85 -20.17
CA ARG A 128 -14.67 -25.75 -19.22
C ARG A 128 -14.06 -25.00 -18.03
N LYS A 129 -14.31 -25.50 -16.81
CA LYS A 129 -13.71 -25.00 -15.57
C LYS A 129 -12.19 -25.23 -15.60
N PRO A 130 -11.35 -24.23 -15.26
CA PRO A 130 -10.05 -24.52 -14.70
C PRO A 130 -10.27 -24.86 -13.22
N ASP A 131 -10.04 -26.11 -12.86
CA ASP A 131 -10.06 -26.60 -11.48
C ASP A 131 -8.94 -25.93 -10.68
N GLY A 132 -9.21 -24.73 -10.15
CA GLY A 132 -8.34 -24.02 -9.21
C GLY A 132 -6.94 -23.65 -9.70
N ALA A 133 -6.52 -24.10 -10.88
CA ALA A 133 -5.20 -23.87 -11.44
C ALA A 133 -5.26 -22.69 -12.41
N MET A 134 -4.46 -21.66 -12.12
CA MET A 134 -4.06 -20.68 -13.13
C MET A 134 -3.56 -21.44 -14.37
N PRO A 135 -3.98 -21.06 -15.60
CA PRO A 135 -3.53 -21.72 -16.82
C PRO A 135 -1.99 -21.62 -16.93
N ARG A 136 -1.31 -22.76 -16.75
CA ARG A 136 0.14 -22.89 -16.97
C ARG A 136 0.38 -22.78 -18.48
N GLY A 137 0.62 -21.57 -18.96
CA GLY A 137 0.86 -21.31 -20.39
C GLY A 137 0.37 -19.94 -20.86
N GLY A 138 -0.52 -19.29 -20.10
CA GLY A 138 -0.77 -17.87 -20.29
C GLY A 138 0.34 -17.07 -19.63
N ARG A 139 1.02 -16.18 -20.36
CA ARG A 139 1.82 -15.13 -19.72
C ARG A 139 0.92 -14.47 -18.67
N ARG A 140 1.41 -14.37 -17.42
CA ARG A 140 0.77 -13.56 -16.39
C ARG A 140 0.49 -12.19 -17.03
N PRO A 141 -0.75 -11.70 -17.03
CA PRO A 141 -0.99 -10.32 -17.44
C PRO A 141 -0.38 -9.43 -16.37
N THR A 142 0.94 -9.19 -16.48
CA THR A 142 1.63 -8.10 -15.83
C THR A 142 1.21 -6.86 -16.60
N GLY A 143 0.09 -6.28 -16.21
CA GLY A 143 -0.25 -4.98 -16.75
C GLY A 143 0.74 -3.97 -16.19
N ARG A 144 1.39 -3.18 -17.04
CA ARG A 144 1.99 -1.90 -16.62
C ARG A 144 1.07 -0.73 -16.93
N GLU A 145 -0.08 -1.01 -17.56
CA GLU A 145 -1.02 0.00 -18.03
C GLU A 145 -2.43 -0.60 -17.99
N LEU A 146 -3.23 -0.17 -17.01
CA LEU A 146 -4.67 -0.40 -17.03
C LEU A 146 -5.26 0.56 -18.07
N LEU A 147 -5.24 0.17 -19.34
CA LEU A 147 -5.99 0.86 -20.38
C LEU A 147 -7.48 0.61 -20.13
N PHE A 148 -8.10 1.49 -19.35
CA PHE A 148 -9.54 1.58 -19.26
C PHE A 148 -10.06 2.00 -20.64
N PRO A 149 -10.86 1.19 -21.35
CA PRO A 149 -11.48 1.65 -22.57
C PRO A 149 -12.38 2.84 -22.24
N GLU A 150 -12.07 3.97 -22.84
CA GLU A 150 -12.85 5.20 -22.80
C GLU A 150 -14.28 4.86 -23.24
N LYS A 151 -15.24 4.94 -22.30
CA LYS A 151 -16.65 4.81 -22.65
C LYS A 151 -17.03 6.02 -23.49
N LYS A 152 -17.11 5.84 -24.80
CA LYS A 152 -17.81 6.76 -25.70
C LYS A 152 -19.25 6.92 -25.19
N GLN A 153 -19.60 8.14 -24.80
CA GLN A 153 -20.99 8.61 -24.66
C GLN A 153 -21.70 8.57 -26.00
#